data_AF-A0A7D5N8V5-F1
#
_entry.id   AF-A0A7D5N8V5-F1
#
_cell.length_a   1.000
_cell.length_b   1.000
_cell.length_c   1.000
_cell.angle_alpha   90.00
_cell.angle_beta   90.00
_cell.angle_gamma   90.00
#
_symmetry.space_group_name_H-M   'P 1'
#
loop_
_entity.id
_entity.type
_entity.pdbx_description
1 polymer ?
#
loop_
_entity_poly.entity_id
_entity_poly.type
_entity_poly.pdbx_seq_one_letter_code
_entity_poly.pdbx_strand_id
1 'polypeptide(L)'
;MGCNRFTACYANTCWETASFNHTTCMWDVTGSQPAMPTLACWETASFNHTTCMWDVTGSQPAMPTLACWETASFNHTTCMWDVTGSQPAMPTLACWETASFNHTTCMWDVTGSQPAMPTLACWETASFNHTTCMWDVTGSQPAMPTRLLGNCFIQPYHLYVGCNWFTTCYAYAGLLGNCCI
;
A
#
# COMPACT_ATOMS: atom_id res chain seq x y z
N MET A 1 4.72 64.93 21.86
CA MET A 1 4.19 66.25 21.47
C MET A 1 3.75 66.96 22.74
N GLY A 2 4.17 68.20 22.94
CA GLY A 2 4.08 68.90 24.23
C GLY A 2 2.70 69.49 24.51
N CYS A 3 2.03 68.95 25.53
CA CYS A 3 0.85 69.56 26.15
C CYS A 3 1.30 70.69 27.10
N ASN A 4 0.61 71.82 27.08
CA ASN A 4 0.75 72.86 28.11
C ASN A 4 -0.62 73.45 28.47
N ARG A 5 -0.64 74.33 29.48
CA ARG A 5 -1.84 74.93 30.09
C ARG A 5 -2.75 75.71 29.12
N PHE A 6 -2.28 76.02 27.90
CA PHE A 6 -2.96 76.93 26.98
C PHE A 6 -3.33 76.30 25.63
N THR A 7 -2.98 75.04 25.38
CA THR A 7 -3.29 74.34 24.12
C THR A 7 -4.13 73.10 24.41
N ALA A 8 -5.28 72.96 23.74
CA ALA A 8 -6.10 71.75 23.82
C ALA A 8 -5.29 70.55 23.31
N CYS A 9 -5.23 69.47 24.10
CA CYS A 9 -4.60 68.24 23.67
C CYS A 9 -5.63 67.40 22.92
N TYR A 10 -5.33 67.09 21.66
CA TYR A 10 -6.11 66.15 20.87
C TYR A 10 -5.45 64.78 20.99
N ALA A 11 -6.24 63.76 21.32
CA ALA A 11 -5.83 62.38 21.12
C ALA A 11 -5.60 62.18 19.62
N ASN A 12 -4.35 62.04 19.19
CA ASN A 12 -3.98 61.88 17.78
C ASN A 12 -4.15 60.43 17.31
N THR A 13 -4.40 59.52 18.26
CA THR A 13 -4.60 58.11 18.01
C THR A 13 -5.95 57.70 18.57
N CYS A 14 -6.56 56.70 17.95
CA CYS A 14 -7.94 56.35 18.23
C CYS A 14 -8.10 55.54 19.54
N TRP A 15 -6.99 55.11 20.16
CA TRP A 15 -6.95 54.43 21.46
C TRP A 15 -6.57 55.35 22.62
N GLU A 16 -6.37 56.64 22.37
CA GLU A 16 -6.09 57.65 23.39
C GLU A 16 -7.34 58.46 23.70
N THR A 17 -7.45 58.94 24.93
CA THR A 17 -8.46 59.91 25.36
C THR A 17 -7.77 61.05 26.08
N ALA A 18 -8.07 62.28 25.69
CA ALA A 18 -7.59 63.48 26.36
C ALA A 18 -8.69 64.01 27.29
N SER A 19 -8.34 64.31 28.54
CA SER A 19 -9.23 64.90 29.53
C SER A 19 -8.57 66.10 30.20
N PHE A 20 -9.33 67.16 30.46
CA PHE A 20 -8.82 68.34 31.12
C PHE A 20 -8.97 68.23 32.64
N ASN A 21 -7.87 68.40 33.37
CA ASN A 21 -7.85 68.35 34.81
C ASN A 21 -8.01 69.76 35.40
N HIS A 22 -9.18 70.04 35.98
CA HIS A 22 -9.49 71.37 36.53
C HIS A 22 -8.68 71.73 37.78
N THR A 23 -8.08 70.76 38.48
CA THR A 23 -7.28 71.01 39.69
C THR A 23 -5.86 71.41 39.34
N THR A 24 -5.22 70.70 38.41
CA THR A 24 -3.85 70.99 37.97
C THR A 24 -3.81 71.99 36.79
N CYS A 25 -4.97 72.25 36.17
CA CYS A 25 -5.11 73.03 34.93
C CYS A 25 -4.29 72.46 33.77
N MET A 26 -4.07 71.15 33.72
CA MET A 26 -3.33 70.48 32.65
C MET A 26 -4.21 69.48 31.90
N TRP A 27 -3.81 69.14 30.68
CA TRP A 27 -4.42 68.05 29.91
C TRP A 27 -3.74 66.74 30.23
N ASP A 28 -4.53 65.75 30.62
CA ASP A 28 -4.10 64.38 30.86
C ASP A 28 -4.53 63.53 29.66
N VAL A 29 -3.57 62.88 28.99
CA VAL A 29 -3.81 61.92 27.91
C VAL A 29 -3.63 60.52 28.48
N THR A 30 -4.67 59.69 28.38
CA THR A 30 -4.65 58.29 28.83
C THR A 30 -5.01 57.36 27.68
N GLY A 31 -4.59 56.10 27.78
CA GLY A 31 -4.83 55.09 26.76
C GLY A 31 -3.55 54.41 26.30
N SER A 32 -3.69 53.19 25.79
CA SER A 32 -2.60 52.38 25.27
C SER A 32 -3.11 51.60 24.07
N GLN A 33 -2.29 51.49 23.02
CA GLN A 33 -2.67 50.72 21.85
C GLN A 33 -2.96 49.26 22.25
N PRO A 34 -4.04 48.64 21.73
CA PRO A 34 -4.28 47.22 21.94
C PRO A 34 -3.11 46.37 21.48
N ALA A 35 -2.72 45.39 22.29
CA ALA A 35 -1.66 44.45 21.94
C ALA A 35 -2.00 43.72 20.62
N MET A 36 -0.98 43.49 19.80
CA MET A 36 -1.13 42.70 18.58
C MET A 36 -1.57 41.26 18.94
N PRO A 37 -2.56 40.69 18.25
CA PRO A 37 -2.97 39.31 18.49
C PRO A 37 -1.85 38.33 18.10
N THR A 38 -1.84 37.17 18.76
CA THR A 38 -1.01 36.04 18.32
C THR A 38 -1.54 35.52 16.99
N LEU A 39 -0.69 35.42 15.98
CA LEU A 39 -1.07 34.97 14.65
C LEU A 39 -0.67 33.52 14.40
N ALA A 40 -1.53 32.77 13.73
CA ALA A 40 -1.10 31.58 13.03
C ALA A 40 -0.20 31.96 11.85
N CYS A 41 0.60 31.01 11.38
CA CYS A 41 1.62 31.31 10.38
C CYS A 41 1.02 31.62 8.97
N TRP A 42 -0.27 31.29 8.75
CA TRP A 42 -1.04 31.65 7.55
C TRP A 42 -1.90 32.93 7.74
N GLU A 43 -1.77 33.61 8.86
CA GLU A 43 -2.52 34.82 9.18
C GLU A 43 -1.64 36.06 9.09
N THR A 44 -2.29 37.19 8.81
CA THR A 44 -1.71 38.52 8.82
C THR A 44 -2.64 39.45 9.58
N ALA A 45 -2.09 40.44 10.27
CA ALA A 45 -2.88 41.45 10.97
C ALA A 45 -2.51 42.86 10.54
N SER A 46 -3.52 43.70 10.35
CA SER A 46 -3.40 45.13 10.09
C SER A 46 -4.18 45.92 11.14
N PHE A 47 -3.58 46.98 11.66
CA PHE A 47 -4.28 47.83 12.64
C PHE A 47 -5.21 48.82 11.95
N ASN A 48 -6.48 48.84 12.36
CA ASN A 48 -7.50 49.72 11.82
C ASN A 48 -7.66 50.95 12.71
N HIS A 49 -7.20 52.11 12.23
CA HIS A 49 -7.25 53.37 12.98
C HIS A 49 -8.67 53.96 13.11
N THR A 50 -9.67 53.44 12.40
CA THR A 50 -11.06 53.88 12.51
C THR A 50 -11.79 53.12 13.60
N THR A 51 -11.59 51.80 13.67
CA THR A 51 -12.25 50.93 14.67
C THR A 51 -11.40 50.71 15.92
N CYS A 52 -10.12 51.09 15.89
CA CYS A 52 -9.14 50.89 16.95
C CYS A 52 -8.91 49.43 17.32
N MET A 53 -9.04 48.56 16.32
CA MET A 53 -8.87 47.12 16.49
C MET A 53 -7.90 46.57 15.45
N TRP A 54 -7.37 45.38 15.72
CA TRP A 54 -6.61 44.60 14.75
C TRP A 54 -7.57 43.83 13.86
N ASP A 55 -7.47 44.03 12.55
CA ASP A 55 -8.13 43.20 11.55
C ASP A 55 -7.19 42.05 11.19
N VAL A 56 -7.61 40.80 11.44
CA VAL A 56 -6.85 39.59 11.12
C VAL A 56 -7.42 38.95 9.86
N THR A 57 -6.55 38.62 8.90
CA THR A 57 -6.92 37.97 7.63
C THR A 57 -6.00 36.81 7.33
N GLY A 58 -6.53 35.80 6.64
CA GLY A 58 -5.80 34.59 6.27
C GLY A 58 -6.68 33.35 6.41
N SER A 59 -6.33 32.28 5.70
CA SER A 59 -7.02 30.99 5.82
C SER A 59 -5.99 29.87 5.77
N GLN A 60 -6.15 28.88 6.64
CA GLN A 60 -5.25 27.72 6.64
C GLN A 60 -5.34 27.00 5.28
N PRO A 61 -4.19 26.61 4.68
CA PRO A 61 -4.19 25.78 3.49
C PRO A 61 -4.97 24.47 3.71
N ALA A 62 -5.80 24.10 2.75
CA ALA A 62 -6.55 22.85 2.80
C ALA A 62 -5.59 21.65 2.87
N MET A 63 -5.98 20.62 3.62
CA MET A 63 -5.23 19.37 3.67
C MET A 63 -5.21 18.72 2.28
N PRO A 64 -4.05 18.22 1.81
CA PRO A 64 -3.97 17.52 0.53
C PRO A 64 -4.78 16.22 0.55
N THR A 65 -5.26 15.79 -0.62
CA THR A 65 -5.80 14.44 -0.79
C THR A 65 -4.68 13.42 -0.67
N LEU A 66 -4.85 12.42 0.18
CA LEU A 66 -3.84 11.41 0.45
C LEU A 66 -4.17 10.10 -0.25
N ALA A 67 -3.14 9.43 -0.77
CA ALA A 67 -3.23 8.00 -1.01
C ALA A 67 -3.29 7.25 0.32
N CYS A 68 -3.78 6.02 0.29
CA CYS A 68 -4.05 5.29 1.51
C CYS A 68 -2.76 4.82 2.25
N TRP A 69 -1.60 4.88 1.58
CA TRP A 69 -0.26 4.65 2.15
C TRP A 69 0.46 5.95 2.57
N GLU A 70 -0.22 7.09 2.48
CA GLU A 70 0.34 8.39 2.81
C GLU A 70 -0.24 8.95 4.11
N THR A 71 0.53 9.83 4.73
CA THR A 71 0.15 10.61 5.90
C THR A 71 0.56 12.06 5.68
N ALA A 72 -0.17 13.02 6.25
CA ALA A 72 0.20 14.42 6.20
C ALA A 72 0.23 15.06 7.59
N SER A 73 1.20 15.94 7.80
CA SER A 73 1.37 16.74 9.01
C SER A 73 1.49 18.21 8.62
N PHE A 74 0.86 19.10 9.39
CA PHE A 74 0.96 20.54 9.12
C PHE A 74 2.22 21.11 9.78
N ASN A 75 3.03 21.81 9.00
CA ASN A 75 4.26 22.43 9.46
C ASN A 75 4.01 23.91 9.77
N HIS A 76 3.97 24.25 11.06
CA HIS A 76 3.72 25.62 11.52
C HIS A 76 4.87 26.60 11.24
N THR A 77 6.05 26.13 10.82
CA THR A 77 7.19 26.98 10.44
C THR A 77 7.15 27.35 8.96
N THR A 78 6.84 26.40 8.09
CA THR A 78 6.75 26.64 6.64
C THR A 78 5.35 26.98 6.15
N CYS A 79 4.33 26.81 7.01
CA CYS A 79 2.92 26.99 6.71
C CYS A 79 2.38 26.10 5.60
N MET A 80 2.94 24.91 5.48
CA MET A 80 2.58 23.93 4.45
C MET A 80 2.33 22.56 5.07
N TRP A 81 1.63 21.72 4.31
CA TRP A 81 1.47 20.31 4.64
C TRP A 81 2.69 19.51 4.16
N ASP A 82 3.33 18.78 5.07
CA ASP A 82 4.36 17.80 4.75
C ASP A 82 3.69 16.44 4.58
N VAL A 83 3.78 15.86 3.37
CA VAL A 83 3.22 14.54 3.03
C VAL A 83 4.33 13.50 3.04
N THR A 84 4.12 12.38 3.72
CA THR A 84 5.07 11.27 3.79
C THR A 84 4.37 9.93 3.57
N GLY A 85 5.09 8.95 3.03
CA GLY A 85 4.58 7.63 2.71
C GLY A 85 5.12 7.13 1.38
N SER A 86 5.10 5.82 1.18
CA SER A 86 5.51 5.19 -0.08
C SER A 86 4.63 3.99 -0.36
N GLN A 87 4.17 3.85 -1.60
CA GLN A 87 3.35 2.71 -1.98
C GLN A 87 4.14 1.41 -1.76
N PRO A 88 3.55 0.37 -1.14
CA PRO A 88 4.18 -0.93 -1.02
C PRO A 88 4.56 -1.48 -2.41
N ALA A 89 5.77 -2.04 -2.51
CA ALA A 89 6.23 -2.67 -3.73
C ALA A 89 5.30 -3.82 -4.14
N MET A 90 5.09 -3.99 -5.45
CA MET A 90 4.34 -5.11 -5.99
C MET A 90 5.00 -6.43 -5.58
N PRO A 91 4.25 -7.44 -5.12
CA PRO A 91 4.81 -8.74 -4.79
C PRO A 91 5.40 -9.42 -6.03
N THR A 92 6.39 -10.29 -5.82
CA THR A 92 6.86 -11.17 -6.89
C THR A 92 5.79 -12.22 -7.16
N LEU A 93 5.39 -12.35 -8.44
CA LEU A 93 4.32 -13.26 -8.85
C LEU A 93 4.90 -14.54 -9.46
N ALA A 94 4.28 -15.66 -9.14
CA ALA A 94 4.38 -16.84 -9.99
C ALA A 94 3.70 -16.58 -11.34
N CYS A 95 4.06 -17.33 -12.36
CA CYS A 95 3.60 -17.06 -13.71
C CYS A 95 2.09 -17.35 -13.91
N TRP A 96 1.46 -18.07 -12.98
CA TRP A 96 0.01 -18.33 -12.92
C TRP A 96 -0.74 -17.36 -11.98
N GLU A 97 -0.05 -16.37 -11.41
CA GLU A 97 -0.62 -15.40 -10.47
C GLU A 97 -0.77 -14.02 -11.13
N THR A 98 -1.70 -13.25 -10.58
CA THR A 98 -1.94 -11.85 -10.90
C THR A 98 -2.09 -11.07 -9.60
N ALA A 99 -1.73 -9.78 -9.59
CA ALA A 99 -1.94 -8.92 -8.44
C ALA A 99 -2.64 -7.62 -8.81
N SER A 100 -3.52 -7.17 -7.91
CA SER A 100 -4.23 -5.89 -7.99
C SER A 100 -4.04 -5.12 -6.69
N PHE A 101 -3.82 -3.81 -6.78
CA PHE A 101 -3.68 -2.98 -5.58
C PHE A 101 -5.05 -2.57 -5.05
N ASN A 102 -5.28 -2.80 -3.77
CA ASN A 102 -6.53 -2.44 -3.10
C ASN A 102 -6.35 -1.12 -2.34
N HIS A 103 -6.98 -0.06 -2.87
CA HIS A 103 -6.89 1.28 -2.28
C HIS A 103 -7.63 1.43 -0.94
N THR A 104 -8.46 0.46 -0.54
CA THR A 104 -9.15 0.48 0.75
C THR A 104 -8.30 -0.15 1.85
N THR A 105 -7.65 -1.28 1.56
CA THR A 105 -6.81 -1.99 2.54
C THR A 105 -5.34 -1.60 2.46
N CYS A 106 -4.94 -0.87 1.42
CA CYS A 106 -3.56 -0.47 1.13
C CYS A 106 -2.59 -1.63 0.93
N MET A 107 -3.10 -2.73 0.40
CA MET A 107 -2.34 -3.95 0.17
C MET A 107 -2.54 -4.46 -1.25
N TRP A 108 -1.61 -5.30 -1.69
CA TRP A 108 -1.73 -6.06 -2.93
C TRP A 108 -2.54 -7.32 -2.67
N ASP A 109 -3.63 -7.49 -3.43
CA ASP A 109 -4.40 -8.72 -3.47
C ASP A 109 -3.84 -9.60 -4.60
N VAL A 110 -3.30 -10.78 -4.25
CA VAL A 110 -2.75 -11.76 -5.21
C VAL A 110 -3.77 -12.87 -5.45
N THR A 111 -4.03 -13.18 -6.72
CA THR A 111 -4.96 -14.24 -7.13
C THR A 111 -4.35 -15.10 -8.22
N GLY A 112 -4.73 -16.38 -8.25
CA GLY A 112 -4.23 -17.36 -9.21
C GLY A 112 -4.04 -18.71 -8.54
N SER A 113 -4.06 -19.77 -9.35
CA SER A 113 -3.85 -21.15 -8.89
C SER A 113 -2.96 -21.87 -9.88
N GLN A 114 -1.95 -22.59 -9.37
CA GLN A 114 -1.09 -23.38 -10.24
C GLN A 114 -1.92 -24.44 -10.98
N PRO A 115 -1.73 -24.62 -12.30
CA PRO A 115 -2.37 -25.71 -13.03
C PRO A 115 -2.04 -27.07 -12.41
N ALA A 116 -3.06 -27.93 -12.26
CA ALA A 116 -2.88 -29.27 -11.72
C ALA A 116 -1.92 -30.08 -12.60
N MET A 117 -1.09 -30.91 -11.96
CA MET A 117 -0.22 -31.85 -12.67
C MET A 117 -1.06 -32.81 -13.52
N PRO A 118 -0.69 -33.05 -14.80
CA PRO A 118 -1.40 -33.99 -15.64
C PRO A 118 -1.26 -35.42 -15.12
N THR A 119 -2.26 -36.27 -15.38
CA THR A 119 -2.16 -37.72 -15.13
C THR A 119 -1.12 -38.32 -16.06
N LEU A 120 -0.12 -39.00 -15.49
CA LEU A 120 0.96 -39.62 -16.26
C LEU A 120 0.74 -41.13 -16.43
N ALA A 121 1.06 -41.64 -17.61
CA ALA A 121 1.38 -43.04 -17.76
C ALA A 121 2.68 -43.39 -17.02
N CYS A 122 2.88 -44.66 -16.71
CA CYS A 122 4.05 -45.11 -15.94
C CYS A 122 5.38 -44.97 -16.70
N TRP A 123 5.36 -44.71 -18.02
CA TRP A 123 6.51 -44.39 -18.86
C TRP A 123 6.66 -42.89 -19.16
N GLU A 124 5.84 -42.03 -18.55
CA GLU A 124 5.86 -40.59 -18.73
C GLU A 124 6.41 -39.87 -17.50
N THR A 125 6.97 -38.69 -17.74
CA THR A 125 7.43 -37.74 -16.72
C THR A 125 6.89 -36.36 -17.08
N ALA A 126 6.57 -35.55 -16.07
CA ALA A 126 6.13 -34.16 -16.27
C ALA A 126 7.04 -33.19 -15.51
N SER A 127 7.36 -32.07 -16.14
CA SER A 127 8.09 -30.94 -15.53
C SER A 127 7.28 -29.66 -15.72
N PHE A 128 7.23 -28.81 -14.70
CA PHE A 128 6.52 -27.54 -14.80
C PHE A 128 7.43 -26.46 -15.41
N ASN A 129 6.93 -25.79 -16.44
CA ASN A 129 7.63 -24.71 -17.12
C ASN A 129 7.18 -23.35 -16.57
N HIS A 130 8.03 -22.72 -15.76
CA HIS A 130 7.75 -21.41 -15.16
C HIS A 130 7.70 -20.24 -16.16
N THR A 131 8.07 -20.45 -17.43
CA THR A 131 7.99 -19.42 -18.48
C THR A 131 6.66 -19.48 -19.21
N THR A 132 6.19 -20.68 -19.58
CA THR A 132 4.92 -20.88 -20.29
C THR A 132 3.74 -21.13 -19.36
N CYS A 133 4.00 -21.38 -18.07
CA CYS A 133 3.00 -21.74 -17.06
C CYS A 133 2.23 -23.02 -17.35
N MET A 134 2.88 -23.96 -18.03
CA MET A 134 2.29 -25.24 -18.40
C MET A 134 3.18 -26.41 -17.97
N TRP A 135 2.57 -27.59 -17.90
CA TRP A 135 3.29 -28.84 -17.71
C TRP A 135 3.79 -29.38 -19.05
N ASP A 136 5.09 -29.61 -19.14
CA ASP A 136 5.71 -30.30 -20.26
C ASP A 136 5.79 -31.80 -19.92
N VAL A 137 5.10 -32.65 -20.70
CA VAL A 137 5.08 -34.11 -20.53
C VAL A 137 6.00 -34.76 -21.55
N THR A 138 6.88 -35.65 -21.08
CA THR A 138 7.80 -36.42 -21.93
C THR A 138 7.76 -37.89 -21.58
N GLY A 139 7.93 -38.76 -22.57
CA GLY A 139 7.88 -40.20 -22.42
C GLY A 139 7.67 -40.88 -23.76
N SER A 140 7.99 -42.16 -23.86
CA SER A 140 7.72 -42.95 -25.07
C SER A 140 7.25 -44.32 -24.62
N GLN A 141 6.08 -44.73 -25.09
CA GLN A 141 5.54 -46.03 -24.76
C GLN A 141 6.48 -47.12 -25.30
N PRO A 142 6.93 -48.07 -24.47
CA PRO A 142 7.71 -49.21 -24.95
C PRO A 142 6.91 -50.03 -25.96
N ALA A 143 7.58 -50.56 -26.99
CA ALA A 143 6.93 -51.46 -27.93
C ALA A 143 6.48 -52.73 -27.19
N MET A 144 5.22 -53.14 -27.42
CA MET A 144 4.72 -54.39 -26.87
C MET A 144 5.63 -55.55 -27.30
N PRO A 145 6.05 -56.45 -26.39
CA PRO A 145 6.84 -57.60 -26.77
C PRO A 145 6.00 -58.49 -27.69
N THR A 146 6.35 -58.53 -28.98
CA THR A 146 5.84 -59.53 -29.91
C THR A 146 6.39 -60.88 -29.49
N ARG A 147 5.65 -61.60 -28.64
CA ARG A 147 5.87 -63.03 -28.44
C ARG A 147 5.58 -63.71 -29.78
N LEU A 148 6.65 -64.10 -30.49
CA LEU A 148 6.57 -65.14 -31.50
C LEU A 148 5.88 -66.34 -30.87
N LEU A 149 4.83 -66.82 -31.54
CA LEU A 149 3.98 -67.95 -31.16
C LEU A 149 4.84 -69.19 -30.85
N GLY A 150 5.22 -69.34 -29.59
CA GLY A 150 5.76 -70.54 -28.98
C GLY A 150 4.87 -70.92 -27.81
N ASN A 151 3.68 -71.45 -28.13
CA ASN A 151 2.75 -72.19 -27.28
C ASN A 151 2.72 -71.83 -25.78
N CYS A 152 1.87 -70.86 -25.40
CA CYS A 152 1.43 -70.70 -24.02
C CYS A 152 0.06 -71.39 -23.87
N PHE A 153 0.04 -72.62 -23.34
CA PHE A 153 -1.20 -73.27 -22.94
C PHE A 153 -1.70 -72.63 -21.64
N ILE A 154 -2.93 -72.12 -21.66
CA ILE A 154 -3.65 -71.69 -20.46
C ILE A 154 -4.44 -72.90 -19.97
N GLN A 155 -4.02 -73.53 -18.87
CA GLN A 155 -4.88 -74.49 -18.17
C GLN A 155 -5.71 -73.76 -17.10
N PRO A 156 -6.95 -74.17 -16.82
CA PRO A 156 -7.92 -73.32 -16.12
C PRO A 156 -7.70 -73.22 -14.61
N TYR A 157 -6.78 -73.99 -14.00
CA TYR A 157 -6.72 -74.15 -12.54
C TYR A 157 -5.35 -74.32 -11.88
N HIS A 158 -4.22 -73.99 -12.53
CA HIS A 158 -2.92 -74.01 -11.83
C HIS A 158 -2.06 -72.78 -12.15
N LEU A 159 -1.92 -71.89 -11.16
CA LEU A 159 -0.81 -70.95 -11.06
C LEU A 159 0.47 -71.78 -10.83
N TYR A 160 1.24 -72.03 -11.88
CA TYR A 160 2.68 -72.31 -11.75
C TYR A 160 3.39 -71.95 -13.06
N VAL A 161 4.11 -70.82 -13.06
CA VAL A 161 5.10 -70.50 -14.08
C VAL A 161 6.46 -70.81 -13.45
N GLY A 162 6.95 -72.03 -13.66
CA GLY A 162 8.34 -72.39 -13.40
C GLY A 162 9.18 -72.08 -14.63
N CYS A 163 10.06 -71.09 -14.57
CA CYS A 163 11.08 -70.85 -15.58
C CYS A 163 12.47 -71.20 -15.03
N ASN A 164 13.22 -71.99 -15.79
CA ASN A 164 14.69 -72.01 -15.83
C ASN A 164 15.05 -72.56 -17.22
N TRP A 165 15.87 -71.93 -18.06
CA TRP A 165 17.10 -71.20 -17.79
C TRP A 165 17.26 -69.98 -18.73
N PHE A 166 17.78 -68.88 -18.17
CA PHE A 166 18.28 -67.66 -18.83
C PHE A 166 17.29 -66.71 -19.55
N THR A 167 16.25 -66.20 -18.87
CA THR A 167 15.85 -64.78 -18.97
C THR A 167 14.80 -64.47 -17.90
N THR A 168 14.91 -63.32 -17.25
CA THR A 168 14.06 -62.84 -16.15
C THR A 168 12.57 -62.84 -16.50
N CYS A 169 11.78 -63.62 -15.75
CA CYS A 169 10.33 -63.49 -15.65
C CYS A 169 9.98 -63.06 -14.22
N TYR A 170 9.49 -61.84 -14.04
CA TYR A 170 8.79 -61.44 -12.84
C TYR A 170 7.33 -61.18 -13.20
N ALA A 171 6.46 -62.07 -12.73
CA ALA A 171 5.02 -61.85 -12.68
C ALA A 171 4.61 -61.94 -11.21
N TYR A 172 4.36 -60.80 -10.58
CA TYR A 172 3.70 -60.74 -9.28
C TYR A 172 2.25 -60.33 -9.48
N ALA A 173 1.36 -61.33 -9.58
CA ALA A 173 -0.06 -61.11 -9.34
C ALA A 173 -0.28 -61.24 -7.83
N GLY A 174 -0.30 -60.11 -7.13
CA GLY A 174 -0.57 -60.06 -5.70
C GLY A 174 -0.33 -58.68 -5.11
N LEU A 175 -1.38 -57.86 -5.13
CA LEU A 175 -1.52 -56.54 -4.48
C LEU A 175 -0.70 -55.37 -5.05
N LEU A 176 -1.48 -54.36 -5.49
CA LEU A 176 -1.17 -52.92 -5.56
C LEU A 176 -0.10 -52.47 -6.57
N GLY A 177 -0.56 -51.86 -7.66
CA GLY A 177 0.28 -50.97 -8.49
C GLY A 177 0.39 -51.39 -9.95
N ASN A 178 0.12 -50.44 -10.85
CA ASN A 178 0.17 -50.62 -12.29
C ASN A 178 1.56 -51.11 -12.75
N CYS A 179 1.61 -52.29 -13.38
CA CYS A 179 2.80 -52.74 -14.11
C CYS A 179 2.97 -51.89 -15.37
N CYS A 180 4.13 -51.23 -15.49
CA CYS A 180 4.58 -50.64 -16.73
C CYS A 180 5.30 -51.71 -17.55
N ILE A 181 4.74 -52.07 -18.71
CA ILE A 181 5.39 -52.92 -19.71
C ILE A 181 5.77 -52.02 -20.88
#